data_AF-A0A6B3E766-F1
#
_entry.id   AF-A0A6B3E766-F1
#
_cell.length_a   1.000
_cell.length_b   1.000
_cell.length_c   1.000
_cell.angle_alpha   90.00
_cell.angle_beta   90.00
_cell.angle_gamma   90.00
#
_symmetry.space_group_name_H-M   'P 1'
#
loop_
_entity.id
_entity.type
_entity.pdbx_description
1 polymer ?
#
loop_
_entity_poly.entity_id
_entity_poly.type
_entity_poly.pdbx_seq_one_letter_code
_entity_poly.pdbx_strand_id
1 'polypeptide(L)' 'GAPVRVLAAGDGELGRTDRYAALDHVRSAAPAARTTLALSGGRSATVLALDTAHAAGSVLLRGDLAAEPVRPLLTKLT' A
#
# COMPACT_ATOMS: atom_id res chain seq x y z
N GLY A 1 -5.14 17.38 3.57
CA GLY A 1 -4.32 16.69 2.57
C GLY A 1 -5.25 15.94 1.65
N ALA A 2 -4.91 15.83 0.37
CA ALA A 2 -5.66 15.05 -0.60
C ALA A 2 -4.96 13.71 -0.84
N PRO A 3 -5.68 12.60 -1.06
CA PRO A 3 -5.07 11.32 -1.43
C PRO A 3 -4.45 11.41 -2.82
N VAL A 4 -3.15 11.13 -2.92
CA VAL A 4 -2.41 11.09 -4.20
C VAL A 4 -2.05 9.65 -4.52
N ARG A 5 -2.33 9.20 -5.76
CA ARG A 5 -1.96 7.88 -6.26
C ARG A 5 -0.74 7.99 -7.17
N VAL A 6 0.38 7.40 -6.75
CA VAL A 6 1.58 7.28 -7.59
C VAL A 6 1.40 6.07 -8.52
N LEU A 7 1.43 6.29 -9.83
CA LEU A 7 1.22 5.25 -10.85
C LEU A 7 2.53 4.63 -11.37
N ALA A 8 3.66 5.30 -11.15
CA ALA A 8 4.97 4.77 -11.49
C ALA A 8 5.37 3.68 -10.49
N ALA A 9 5.69 2.49 -10.98
CA ALA A 9 6.51 1.56 -10.22
C ALA A 9 7.91 2.18 -10.20
N GLY A 10 8.28 2.84 -9.10
CA GLY A 10 9.70 3.06 -8.85
C GLY A 10 10.42 1.72 -8.86
N ASP A 11 11.74 1.74 -9.06
CA ASP A 11 12.58 0.55 -8.88
C ASP A 11 12.16 -0.10 -7.56
N GLY A 12 11.72 -1.36 -7.60
CA GLY A 12 10.99 -2.07 -6.53
C GLY A 12 11.79 -2.31 -5.25
N GLU A 13 12.70 -1.42 -4.92
CA GLU A 13 13.51 -1.38 -3.72
C GLU A 13 12.66 -0.91 -2.55
N LEU A 14 12.74 -1.68 -1.46
CA LEU A 14 12.26 -1.29 -0.15
C LEU A 14 12.91 0.05 0.23
N GLY A 15 12.12 1.06 0.55
CA GLY A 15 12.63 2.26 1.25
C GLY A 15 12.89 3.52 0.44
N ARG A 16 12.21 3.77 -0.69
CA ARG A 16 12.14 5.14 -1.28
C ARG A 16 10.88 5.93 -0.92
N THR A 17 10.04 5.40 -0.03
CA THR A 17 8.79 6.06 0.37
C THR A 17 9.05 7.35 1.16
N ASP A 18 10.20 7.41 1.85
CA ASP A 18 10.78 8.58 2.50
C ASP A 18 10.98 9.78 1.56
N ARG A 19 11.33 9.54 0.28
CA ARG A 19 11.45 10.62 -0.72
C ARG A 19 10.14 11.34 -0.96
N TYR A 20 9.01 10.64 -0.87
CA TYR A 20 7.69 11.27 -0.97
C TYR A 20 7.37 12.09 0.27
N ALA A 21 7.82 11.67 1.46
CA ALA A 21 7.66 12.44 2.68
C ALA A 21 8.43 13.78 2.66
N ALA A 22 9.46 13.89 1.82
CA ALA A 22 10.25 15.12 1.64
C ALA A 22 9.63 16.15 0.68
N LEU A 23 8.52 15.83 0.01
CA LEU A 23 7.87 16.74 -0.92
C LEU A 23 7.05 17.82 -0.19
N ASP A 24 7.07 19.04 -0.73
CA ASP A 24 6.24 20.12 -0.23
C ASP A 24 4.75 19.71 -0.25
N HIS A 25 4.07 20.02 0.86
CA HIS A 25 2.67 19.70 1.12
C HIS A 25 2.34 18.22 1.40
N VAL A 26 3.32 17.32 1.46
CA VAL A 26 3.13 15.95 1.96
C VAL A 26 3.21 15.94 3.49
N ARG A 27 2.14 15.47 4.15
CA ARG A 27 2.09 15.40 5.62
C ARG A 27 2.82 14.17 6.16
N SER A 28 2.69 13.04 5.49
CA SER A 28 3.30 11.77 5.85
C SER A 28 3.26 10.82 4.66
N ALA A 29 4.19 9.87 4.62
CA ALA A 29 4.18 8.76 3.69
C ALA A 29 4.35 7.45 4.47
N ALA A 30 3.46 6.49 4.26
CA ALA A 30 3.56 5.17 4.88
C ALA A 30 4.43 4.25 4.01
N PRO A 31 5.36 3.48 4.59
CA PRO A 31 6.15 2.50 3.85
C PRO A 31 5.28 1.51 3.08
N ALA A 32 5.63 1.29 1.80
CA ALA A 32 4.96 0.32 0.94
C ALA A 32 5.97 -0.34 0.00
N ALA A 33 5.76 -1.61 -0.31
CA ALA A 33 6.61 -2.40 -1.19
C ALA A 33 5.77 -3.24 -2.15
N ARG A 34 6.17 -3.30 -3.42
CA ARG A 34 5.55 -4.15 -4.42
C ARG A 34 6.63 -5.02 -5.06
N THR A 35 6.40 -6.33 -5.10
CA THR A 35 7.33 -7.27 -5.72
C THR A 35 6.58 -8.34 -6.50
N THR A 36 7.30 -9.04 -7.38
CA THR A 36 6.82 -10.24 -8.06
C THR A 36 7.42 -11.44 -7.35
N LEU A 37 6.57 -12.35 -6.86
CA LEU A 37 6.96 -13.57 -6.18
C LEU A 37 6.72 -14.77 -7.10
N ALA A 38 7.73 -15.61 -7.27
CA ALA A 38 7.58 -16.89 -7.96
C ALA A 38 6.75 -17.85 -7.09
N LEU A 39 5.83 -18.57 -7.71
CA LEU A 39 4.98 -19.59 -7.10
C LEU A 39 5.25 -20.95 -7.73
N SER A 40 4.80 -22.00 -7.05
CA SER A 40 4.88 -23.37 -7.57
C SER A 40 4.19 -23.52 -8.93
N GLY A 41 4.71 -24.42 -9.76
CA GLY A 41 4.18 -24.70 -11.10
C GLY A 41 4.48 -23.62 -12.14
N GLY A 42 5.59 -22.90 -12.01
CA GLY A 42 5.99 -21.85 -12.96
C GLY A 42 5.10 -20.61 -12.95
N ARG A 43 4.29 -20.43 -11.90
CA ARG A 43 3.40 -19.29 -11.75
C ARG A 43 4.13 -18.13 -11.08
N SER A 44 3.59 -16.93 -11.24
CA SER A 44 4.04 -15.74 -10.51
C SER A 44 2.85 -15.01 -9.91
N ALA A 45 3.08 -14.30 -8.81
CA ALA A 45 2.11 -13.41 -8.19
C ALA A 45 2.75 -12.05 -7.91
N THR A 46 1.94 -10.99 -7.98
CA THR A 46 2.33 -9.69 -7.46
C THR A 46 1.97 -9.63 -5.97
N VAL A 47 2.95 -9.30 -5.13
CA VAL A 47 2.77 -9.09 -3.70
C VAL A 47 2.88 -7.59 -3.40
N LEU A 48 1.94 -7.08 -2.61
CA LEU A 48 1.96 -5.74 -2.05
C LEU A 48 2.04 -5.85 -0.53
N ALA A 49 3.04 -5.22 0.08
CA ALA A 49 3.16 -5.05 1.52
C ALA A 49 3.01 -3.56 1.85
N LEU A 50 2.21 -3.27 2.88
CA LEU A 50 1.91 -1.90 3.33
C LEU A 50 2.02 -1.84 4.86
N ASP A 51 2.67 -0.81 5.37
CA ASP A 51 2.68 -0.50 6.80
C ASP A 51 1.36 0.18 7.19
N THR A 52 0.43 -0.60 7.74
CA THR A 52 -0.90 -0.11 8.12
C THR A 52 -0.91 0.66 9.43
N ALA A 53 0.12 0.52 10.27
CA ALA A 53 0.23 1.31 11.50
C ALA A 53 0.50 2.78 11.17
N HIS A 54 1.40 3.04 10.21
CA HIS A 54 1.66 4.40 9.71
C HIS A 54 0.65 4.89 8.67
N ALA A 55 -0.13 3.98 8.06
CA ALA A 55 -1.20 4.31 7.12
C ALA A 55 -2.61 4.33 7.74
N ALA A 56 -2.72 4.21 9.06
CA ALA A 56 -4.00 4.12 9.77
C ALA A 56 -5.00 5.21 9.34
N GLY A 57 -6.22 4.80 8.97
CA GLY A 57 -7.27 5.71 8.52
C GLY A 57 -7.12 6.28 7.10
N SER A 58 -6.04 5.99 6.39
CA SER A 58 -5.82 6.41 4.99
C SER A 58 -6.01 5.28 3.98
N VAL A 59 -5.96 4.02 4.42
CA VAL A 59 -6.21 2.85 3.57
C VAL A 59 -7.68 2.77 3.21
N LEU A 60 -7.97 2.77 1.91
CA LEU A 60 -9.31 2.59 1.36
C LEU A 60 -9.37 1.24 0.65
N LEU A 61 -10.40 0.46 0.96
CA LEU A 61 -10.69 -0.80 0.27
C LEU A 61 -12.02 -0.68 -0.45
N ARG A 62 -12.07 -1.18 -1.69
CA ARG A 62 -13.29 -1.24 -2.49
C ARG A 62 -14.23 -2.31 -1.94
N GLY A 63 -15.42 -1.89 -1.51
CA GLY A 63 -16.41 -2.80 -0.95
C GLY A 63 -16.86 -3.90 -1.90
N ASP A 64 -16.88 -3.61 -3.20
CA ASP A 64 -17.24 -4.59 -4.24
C ASP A 64 -16.16 -5.66 -4.49
N LEU A 65 -14.94 -5.44 -3.99
CA LEU A 65 -13.81 -6.37 -4.13
C LEU A 65 -13.52 -7.16 -2.84
N ALA A 66 -14.30 -6.94 -1.78
CA ALA A 66 -14.15 -7.62 -0.51
C ALA A 66 -15.21 -8.72 -0.35
N ALA A 67 -14.81 -9.87 0.17
CA ALA A 67 -15.74 -10.96 0.50
C ALA A 67 -16.63 -10.64 1.72
N GLU A 68 -16.23 -9.65 2.52
CA GLU A 68 -16.89 -9.24 3.77
C GLU A 68 -16.97 -7.71 3.85
N PRO A 69 -17.83 -7.16 4.74
CA PRO A 69 -17.89 -5.72 4.97
C PRO A 69 -16.50 -5.12 5.29
N VAL A 70 -16.14 -4.07 4.55
CA VAL A 70 -14.80 -3.46 4.61
C VAL A 70 -14.49 -2.80 5.95
N ARG A 71 -15.48 -2.09 6.52
CA ARG A 71 -15.24 -1.24 7.71
C ARG A 71 -14.72 -2.07 8.90
N PRO A 72 -15.34 -3.21 9.27
CA PRO A 72 -14.80 -4.11 10.28
C PRO A 72 -13.41 -4.68 9.96
N LEU A 73 -13.07 -4.92 8.69
CA LEU A 73 -11.75 -5.41 8.29
C LEU A 73 -10.67 -4.35 8.52
N LEU A 74 -10.94 -3.10 8.13
CA LEU A 74 -9.96 -2.01 8.27
C LEU A 74 -9.70 -1.63 9.73
N THR A 75 -10.70 -1.72 10.61
CA THR A 75 -10.52 -1.46 12.05
C THR A 75 -9.57 -2.45 12.73
N LYS A 76 -9.33 -3.63 12.14
CA LYS A 76 -8.37 -4.62 12.66
C LYS A 76 -6.91 -4.32 12.30
N LEU A 77 -6.67 -3.35 11.42
CA LEU A 77 -5.35 -3.00 10.91
C LEU A 77 -4.67 -1.84 11.68
N THR A 78 -5.37 -1.32 12.69
CA THR A 78 -4.99 -0.21 13.57
C THR A 78 -4.99 -0.66 15.01
#